data_AF-A0A7W1UI50-F1
#
_entry.id   AF-A0A7W1UI50-F1
#
_cell.length_a   1.000
_cell.length_b   1.000
_cell.length_c   1.000
_cell.angle_alpha   90.00
_cell.angle_beta   90.00
_cell.angle_gamma   90.00
#
_symmetry.space_group_name_H-M   'P 1'
#
loop_
_entity.id
_entity.type
_entity.pdbx_description
1 polymer ?
#
loop_
_entity_poly.entity_id
_entity_poly.type
_entity_poly.pdbx_seq_one_letter_code
_entity_poly.pdbx_strand_id
1 'polypeptide(L)'
;MIQPLLHSTPSLRHFKPIGFTGRCLIVATLTTFNLQCSWTPEVETVLQDGPECIISLKTSHTLKKTPRHPAILSESLIAKSLKGIAISQEEGILQQLLLSTHHPAPAFSPSQIDFLAHHISMAFSQVTPEEIIHFKCPPTAEQFFPVQGTLAVFPPFSLLVTLKDLIPYPAESPKMQHSPRKGQTTSLTFSHQEAVIRTEEVQAFMTIPSTYHRIAINYQGLEPSSPNDKENQLTQPSPQTTSNKKTEPPMTMDSLNSQLRDLQKIVDQQAEEIRRLQDSSSP
;
A
#
# COMPACT_ATOMS: atom_id res chain seq x y z
N MET A 1 -26.87 -12.27 31.04
CA MET A 1 -28.15 -11.52 30.94
C MET A 1 -28.26 -10.99 29.52
N ILE A 2 -29.11 -11.61 28.71
CA ILE A 2 -29.27 -11.31 27.27
C ILE A 2 -30.60 -10.58 27.12
N GLN A 3 -30.57 -9.31 26.74
CA GLN A 3 -31.76 -8.54 26.38
C GLN A 3 -32.00 -8.63 24.86
N PRO A 4 -33.22 -8.97 24.39
CA PRO A 4 -33.56 -8.89 22.98
C PRO A 4 -34.07 -7.48 22.64
N LEU A 5 -33.44 -6.83 21.65
CA LEU A 5 -33.88 -5.58 21.05
C LEU A 5 -34.99 -5.87 20.02
N LEU A 6 -36.20 -5.46 20.37
CA LEU A 6 -37.41 -5.57 19.56
C LEU A 6 -37.37 -4.63 18.34
N HIS A 7 -37.73 -5.19 17.19
CA HIS A 7 -37.98 -4.52 15.93
C HIS A 7 -39.07 -3.44 16.04
N SER A 8 -38.81 -2.27 15.46
CA SER A 8 -39.80 -1.22 15.23
C SER A 8 -40.11 -1.14 13.74
N THR A 9 -41.30 -1.59 13.35
CA THR A 9 -41.83 -1.50 11.98
C THR A 9 -42.45 -0.12 11.72
N PRO A 10 -42.08 0.59 10.64
CA PRO A 10 -42.76 1.83 10.29
C PRO A 10 -44.14 1.58 9.68
N SER A 11 -45.10 2.34 10.20
CA SER A 11 -46.50 2.40 9.83
C SER A 11 -46.70 2.90 8.39
N LEU A 12 -47.39 2.06 7.60
CA LEU A 12 -47.76 2.30 6.21
C LEU A 12 -48.93 3.31 6.16
N ARG A 13 -48.63 4.58 5.84
CA ARG A 13 -49.67 5.61 5.66
C ARG A 13 -50.36 5.46 4.31
N HIS A 14 -51.68 5.39 4.38
CA HIS A 14 -52.63 5.38 3.27
C HIS A 14 -52.44 6.59 2.33
N PHE A 15 -52.06 6.33 1.08
CA PHE A 15 -52.18 7.30 -0.02
C PHE A 15 -53.57 7.19 -0.65
N LYS A 16 -54.30 8.31 -0.72
CA LYS A 16 -55.54 8.44 -1.49
C LYS A 16 -55.21 8.61 -2.99
N PRO A 17 -55.86 7.88 -3.89
CA PRO A 17 -55.72 8.09 -5.32
C PRO A 17 -56.54 9.32 -5.75
N ILE A 18 -55.88 10.28 -6.42
CA ILE A 18 -56.53 11.39 -7.11
C ILE A 18 -56.90 10.88 -8.50
N GLY A 19 -58.20 10.87 -8.81
CA GLY A 19 -58.73 10.49 -10.11
C GLY A 19 -58.39 11.54 -11.16
N PHE A 20 -57.51 11.20 -12.09
CA PHE A 20 -57.25 11.99 -13.30
C PHE A 20 -57.83 11.25 -14.50
N THR A 21 -58.95 11.78 -15.00
CA THR A 21 -59.66 11.33 -16.18
C THR A 21 -58.91 11.68 -17.47
N GLY A 22 -58.73 10.69 -18.33
CA GLY A 22 -59.12 10.77 -19.73
C GLY A 22 -58.16 11.48 -20.71
N ARG A 23 -57.50 10.65 -21.52
CA ARG A 23 -56.95 10.93 -22.87
C ARG A 23 -55.58 11.63 -22.96
N CYS A 24 -54.53 10.84 -22.73
CA CYS A 24 -53.26 10.92 -23.47
C CYS A 24 -52.64 9.51 -23.49
N LEU A 25 -53.02 8.72 -24.50
CA LEU A 25 -52.65 7.32 -24.68
C LEU A 25 -51.45 7.27 -25.65
N ILE A 26 -50.32 6.74 -25.14
CA ILE A 26 -49.22 6.03 -25.84
C ILE A 26 -48.31 6.83 -26.78
N VAL A 27 -47.24 7.46 -26.27
CA VAL A 27 -45.81 7.32 -26.72
C VAL A 27 -44.91 7.97 -25.65
N ALA A 28 -44.88 7.46 -24.41
CA ALA A 28 -43.99 8.04 -23.38
C ALA A 28 -43.66 7.07 -22.22
N THR A 29 -43.54 5.76 -22.49
CA THR A 29 -43.36 4.74 -21.43
C THR A 29 -42.25 3.77 -21.79
N LEU A 30 -41.00 4.26 -21.93
CA LEU A 30 -39.82 3.39 -22.01
C LEU A 30 -38.51 4.06 -21.59
N THR A 31 -38.55 5.14 -20.79
CA THR A 31 -37.34 5.92 -20.41
C THR A 31 -37.15 6.13 -18.91
N THR A 32 -37.87 5.43 -18.02
CA THR A 32 -37.81 5.70 -16.58
C THR A 32 -37.57 4.47 -15.72
N PHE A 33 -36.50 3.71 -15.96
CA PHE A 33 -35.93 2.80 -14.94
C PHE A 33 -34.43 2.54 -15.17
N ASN A 34 -33.65 3.60 -15.41
CA ASN A 34 -32.22 3.58 -15.12
C ASN A 34 -31.95 4.30 -13.80
N LEU A 35 -32.70 3.92 -12.75
CA LEU A 35 -32.25 4.15 -11.38
C LEU A 35 -31.09 3.15 -11.16
N GLN A 36 -29.93 3.50 -11.72
CA GLN A 36 -28.70 2.82 -11.39
C GLN A 36 -28.46 3.10 -9.92
N CYS A 37 -28.79 2.12 -9.07
CA CYS A 37 -28.33 2.05 -7.70
C CYS A 37 -26.80 1.94 -7.73
N SER A 38 -26.12 3.07 -7.94
CA SER A 38 -24.66 3.17 -8.01
C SER A 38 -24.00 3.18 -6.64
N TRP A 39 -24.78 2.97 -5.58
CA TRP A 39 -24.29 2.93 -4.21
C TRP A 39 -24.21 1.49 -3.73
N THR A 40 -23.13 0.80 -4.12
CA THR A 40 -22.78 -0.49 -3.53
C THR A 40 -22.31 -0.22 -2.10
N PRO A 41 -23.01 -0.75 -1.07
CA PRO A 41 -22.58 -0.58 0.30
C PRO A 41 -21.16 -1.16 0.48
N GLU A 42 -20.38 -0.54 1.36
CA GLU A 42 -19.09 -1.08 1.78
C GLU A 42 -19.35 -2.32 2.63
N VAL A 43 -19.19 -3.51 2.04
CA VAL A 43 -19.37 -4.80 2.71
C VAL A 43 -17.99 -5.33 3.08
N GLU A 44 -17.84 -5.78 4.33
CA GLU A 44 -16.68 -6.52 4.81
C GLU A 44 -17.13 -7.92 5.23
N THR A 45 -16.57 -8.94 4.57
CA THR A 45 -16.88 -10.36 4.80
C THR A 45 -15.65 -11.04 5.39
N VAL A 46 -15.74 -11.50 6.63
CA VAL A 46 -14.64 -12.25 7.26
C VAL A 46 -14.52 -13.62 6.61
N LEU A 47 -13.34 -13.94 6.06
CA LEU A 47 -13.03 -15.25 5.51
C LEU A 47 -12.42 -16.16 6.57
N GLN A 48 -11.52 -15.60 7.38
CA GLN A 48 -10.79 -16.34 8.40
C GLN A 48 -10.60 -15.45 9.63
N ASP A 49 -10.86 -16.03 10.80
CA ASP A 49 -10.61 -15.43 12.10
C ASP A 49 -9.68 -16.38 12.87
N GLY A 50 -8.43 -15.96 13.09
CA GLY A 50 -7.38 -16.77 13.70
C GLY A 50 -6.61 -15.98 14.76
N PRO A 51 -5.89 -16.67 15.66
CA PRO A 51 -5.10 -16.01 16.70
C PRO A 51 -3.93 -15.21 16.11
N GLU A 52 -3.42 -15.59 14.93
CA GLU A 52 -2.31 -14.90 14.26
C GLU A 52 -2.77 -13.65 13.50
N CYS A 53 -3.86 -13.76 12.74
CA CYS A 53 -4.45 -12.66 11.98
C CYS A 53 -5.94 -12.92 11.66
N ILE A 54 -6.66 -11.86 11.34
CA ILE A 54 -8.01 -11.88 10.74
C ILE A 54 -7.88 -11.49 9.27
N ILE A 55 -8.57 -12.21 8.39
CA ILE A 55 -8.62 -11.93 6.95
C ILE A 55 -10.07 -11.74 6.53
N SER A 56 -10.33 -10.65 5.82
CA SER A 56 -11.65 -10.30 5.28
C SER A 56 -11.55 -9.86 3.82
N LEU A 57 -12.64 -10.01 3.08
CA LEU A 57 -12.85 -9.37 1.78
C LEU A 57 -13.61 -8.09 2.01
N LYS A 58 -13.19 -7.02 1.34
CA LYS A 58 -13.78 -5.71 1.49
C LYS A 58 -14.04 -5.06 0.14
N THR A 59 -15.27 -4.64 -0.12
CA THR A 59 -15.58 -3.85 -1.32
C THR A 59 -14.87 -2.49 -1.24
N SER A 60 -14.19 -2.09 -2.31
CA SER A 60 -13.39 -0.86 -2.30
C SER A 60 -13.77 0.11 -3.40
N HIS A 61 -14.17 1.31 -2.99
CA HIS A 61 -14.42 2.45 -3.88
C HIS A 61 -13.15 3.25 -4.22
N THR A 62 -12.01 2.87 -3.64
CA THR A 62 -10.75 3.60 -3.86
C THR A 62 -9.99 3.12 -5.09
N LEU A 63 -10.40 1.99 -5.68
CA LEU A 63 -9.79 1.41 -6.86
C LEU A 63 -9.99 2.34 -8.08
N LYS A 64 -8.89 2.73 -8.72
CA LYS A 64 -8.90 3.53 -9.96
C LYS A 64 -8.75 2.65 -11.20
N LYS A 65 -8.09 1.50 -11.04
CA LYS A 65 -7.93 0.45 -12.05
C LYS A 65 -8.58 -0.81 -11.53
N THR A 66 -9.20 -1.59 -12.40
CA THR A 66 -9.74 -2.90 -12.05
C THR A 66 -8.59 -3.86 -11.70
N PRO A 67 -8.55 -4.42 -10.47
CA PRO A 67 -7.65 -5.50 -10.10
C PRO A 67 -7.82 -6.72 -11.01
N ARG A 68 -6.77 -7.54 -11.13
CA ARG A 68 -6.82 -8.86 -11.76
C ARG A 68 -7.33 -9.86 -10.73
N HIS A 69 -8.61 -9.80 -10.43
CA HIS A 69 -9.30 -10.65 -9.48
C HIS A 69 -10.41 -11.45 -10.17
N PRO A 70 -10.62 -12.73 -9.82
CA PRO A 70 -9.78 -13.55 -8.94
C PRO A 70 -8.37 -13.80 -9.55
N ALA A 71 -7.41 -14.15 -8.70
CA ALA A 71 -6.04 -14.50 -9.08
C ALA A 71 -5.60 -15.81 -8.43
N ILE A 72 -4.76 -16.56 -9.13
CA ILE A 72 -4.10 -17.74 -8.58
C ILE A 72 -2.65 -17.35 -8.30
N LEU A 73 -2.30 -17.20 -7.03
CA LEU A 73 -0.94 -16.97 -6.57
C LEU A 73 -0.57 -18.09 -5.60
N SER A 74 0.63 -18.66 -5.76
CA SER A 74 1.09 -19.71 -4.86
C SER A 74 1.35 -19.17 -3.45
N GLU A 75 1.12 -20.02 -2.45
CA GLU A 75 1.43 -19.73 -1.05
C GLU A 75 2.91 -19.32 -0.87
N SER A 76 3.83 -20.01 -1.54
CA SER A 76 5.27 -19.72 -1.48
C SER A 76 5.62 -18.33 -2.02
N LEU A 77 4.94 -17.88 -3.09
CA LEU A 77 5.14 -16.54 -3.66
C LEU A 77 4.62 -15.46 -2.72
N ILE A 78 3.46 -15.66 -2.10
CA ILE A 78 2.90 -14.73 -1.13
C ILE A 78 3.81 -14.67 0.10
N ALA A 79 4.23 -15.82 0.64
CA ALA A 79 5.16 -15.89 1.76
C ALA A 79 6.47 -15.14 1.47
N LYS A 80 7.06 -15.35 0.28
CA LYS A 80 8.28 -14.64 -0.14
C LYS A 80 8.06 -13.13 -0.26
N SER A 81 6.90 -12.72 -0.76
CA SER A 81 6.52 -11.31 -0.86
C SER A 81 6.34 -10.68 0.52
N LEU A 82 5.63 -11.31 1.44
CA LEU A 82 5.42 -10.79 2.80
C LEU A 82 6.72 -10.76 3.61
N LYS A 83 7.52 -11.83 3.54
CA LYS A 83 8.83 -11.92 4.21
C LYS A 83 9.81 -10.84 3.75
N GLY A 84 9.69 -10.41 2.50
CA GLY A 84 10.55 -9.36 1.97
C GLY A 84 10.18 -7.95 2.42
N ILE A 85 8.99 -7.73 3.01
CA ILE A 85 8.53 -6.41 3.44
C ILE A 85 9.10 -6.09 4.82
N ALA A 86 9.78 -4.95 4.90
CA ALA A 86 10.33 -4.42 6.14
C ALA A 86 9.91 -2.97 6.34
N ILE A 87 9.90 -2.55 7.59
CA ILE A 87 9.58 -1.22 8.05
C ILE A 87 10.87 -0.52 8.42
N SER A 88 11.13 0.61 7.78
CA SER A 88 12.24 1.48 8.10
C SER A 88 11.70 2.72 8.77
N GLN A 89 12.29 3.12 9.89
CA GLN A 89 12.03 4.41 10.50
C GLN A 89 13.13 5.36 10.04
N GLU A 90 12.74 6.45 9.37
CA GLU A 90 13.66 7.54 9.14
C GLU A 90 13.87 8.26 10.46
N GLU A 91 15.03 8.02 11.07
CA GLU A 91 15.50 8.84 12.17
C GLU A 91 16.13 10.13 11.61
N GLY A 92 16.13 11.19 12.42
CA GLY A 92 16.82 12.42 12.01
C GLY A 92 18.31 12.16 11.75
N ILE A 93 18.92 12.95 10.86
CA ILE A 93 20.34 12.82 10.46
C ILE A 93 21.28 12.65 11.67
N LEU A 94 21.02 13.37 12.77
CA LEU A 94 21.80 13.28 14.00
C LEU A 94 21.71 11.92 14.71
N GLN A 95 20.54 11.29 14.71
CA GLN A 95 20.36 9.95 15.30
C GLN A 95 21.06 8.88 14.46
N GLN A 96 20.99 9.01 13.12
CA GLN A 96 21.64 8.07 12.21
C GLN A 96 23.17 8.07 12.39
N LEU A 97 23.77 9.24 12.65
CA LEU A 97 25.21 9.36 12.97
C LEU A 97 25.58 8.75 14.32
N LEU A 98 24.69 8.84 15.31
CA LEU A 98 24.95 8.34 16.67
C LEU A 98 24.72 6.83 16.79
N LEU A 99 23.76 6.26 16.07
CA LEU A 99 23.31 4.87 16.24
C LEU A 99 23.92 3.88 15.23
N SER A 100 24.75 4.36 14.29
CA SER A 100 25.63 3.62 13.34
C SER A 100 25.03 2.50 12.47
N THR A 101 23.89 1.89 12.78
CA THR A 101 23.25 0.87 11.92
C THR A 101 21.76 0.73 12.26
N HIS A 102 20.91 1.48 11.56
CA HIS A 102 19.47 1.19 11.57
C HIS A 102 19.18 0.04 10.60
N HIS A 103 18.78 -1.11 11.12
CA HIS A 103 18.33 -2.23 10.31
C HIS A 103 16.81 -2.17 10.17
N PRO A 104 16.25 -2.24 8.94
CA PRO A 104 14.81 -2.35 8.74
C PRO A 104 14.25 -3.54 9.52
N ALA A 105 13.17 -3.32 10.28
CA ALA A 105 12.50 -4.38 11.03
C ALA A 105 11.52 -5.12 10.10
N PRO A 106 11.43 -6.46 10.14
CA PRO A 106 10.45 -7.18 9.33
C PRO A 106 9.03 -6.71 9.69
N ALA A 107 8.17 -6.58 8.67
CA ALA A 107 6.79 -6.13 8.88
C ALA A 107 5.88 -7.21 9.44
N PHE A 108 6.22 -8.49 9.27
CA PHE A 108 5.44 -9.65 9.73
C PHE A 108 6.32 -10.66 10.46
N SER A 109 5.80 -11.29 11.52
CA SER A 109 6.48 -12.40 12.18
C SER A 109 6.43 -13.66 11.29
N PRO A 110 7.31 -14.66 11.51
CA PRO A 110 7.27 -15.90 10.75
C PRO A 110 5.91 -16.62 10.81
N SER A 111 5.30 -16.69 12.00
CA SER A 111 3.98 -17.31 12.19
C SER A 111 2.86 -16.56 11.45
N GLN A 112 2.91 -15.23 11.44
CA GLN A 112 1.97 -14.42 10.65
C GLN A 112 2.17 -14.63 9.16
N ILE A 113 3.41 -14.75 8.68
CA ILE A 113 3.70 -14.99 7.26
C ILE A 113 3.11 -16.33 6.82
N ASP A 114 3.31 -17.40 7.60
CA ASP A 114 2.80 -18.73 7.27
C ASP A 114 1.25 -18.74 7.25
N PHE A 115 0.61 -18.13 8.26
CA PHE A 115 -0.84 -17.98 8.32
C PHE A 115 -1.39 -17.16 7.14
N LEU A 116 -0.83 -15.98 6.91
CA LEU A 116 -1.27 -15.07 5.85
C LEU A 116 -1.04 -15.69 4.48
N ALA A 117 0.10 -16.32 4.22
CA ALA A 117 0.41 -16.89 2.92
C ALA A 117 -0.63 -17.94 2.50
N HIS A 118 -0.96 -18.86 3.40
CA HIS A 118 -1.93 -19.91 3.15
C HIS A 118 -3.32 -19.33 2.86
N HIS A 119 -3.82 -18.47 3.75
CA HIS A 119 -5.19 -17.96 3.65
C HIS A 119 -5.36 -16.86 2.59
N ILE A 120 -4.35 -16.04 2.31
CA ILE A 120 -4.38 -15.05 1.22
C ILE A 120 -4.39 -15.76 -0.14
N SER A 121 -3.64 -16.86 -0.30
CA SER A 121 -3.65 -17.64 -1.54
C SER A 121 -5.08 -18.11 -1.86
N MET A 122 -5.76 -18.65 -0.85
CA MET A 122 -7.17 -19.04 -0.98
C MET A 122 -8.10 -17.85 -1.22
N ALA A 123 -7.90 -16.73 -0.52
CA ALA A 123 -8.71 -15.53 -0.69
C ALA A 123 -8.60 -14.94 -2.10
N PHE A 124 -7.40 -14.92 -2.71
CA PHE A 124 -7.22 -14.45 -4.08
C PHE A 124 -8.01 -15.28 -5.11
N SER A 125 -8.26 -16.56 -4.85
CA SER A 125 -9.07 -17.40 -5.74
C SER A 125 -10.57 -17.08 -5.68
N GLN A 126 -11.02 -16.37 -4.64
CA GLN A 126 -12.44 -16.09 -4.37
C GLN A 126 -12.80 -14.61 -4.52
N VAL A 127 -11.84 -13.71 -4.36
CA VAL A 127 -12.04 -12.26 -4.40
C VAL A 127 -12.58 -11.78 -5.76
N THR A 128 -13.57 -10.89 -5.74
CA THR A 128 -14.13 -10.30 -6.96
C THR A 128 -13.32 -9.07 -7.42
N PRO A 129 -13.50 -8.59 -8.67
CA PRO A 129 -12.83 -7.37 -9.16
C PRO A 129 -13.09 -6.10 -8.33
N GLU A 130 -14.18 -6.03 -7.59
CA GLU A 130 -14.59 -4.88 -6.77
C GLU A 130 -14.08 -4.97 -5.33
N GLU A 131 -13.52 -6.12 -4.96
CA GLU A 131 -13.06 -6.43 -3.62
C GLU A 131 -11.54 -6.36 -3.50
N ILE A 132 -11.09 -6.07 -2.28
CA ILE A 132 -9.68 -6.18 -1.88
C ILE A 132 -9.58 -7.09 -0.66
N ILE A 133 -8.45 -7.76 -0.54
CA ILE A 133 -8.17 -8.56 0.65
C ILE A 133 -7.69 -7.61 1.73
N HIS A 134 -8.33 -7.67 2.90
CA HIS A 134 -7.97 -6.91 4.08
C HIS A 134 -7.50 -7.87 5.17
N PHE A 135 -6.44 -7.49 5.88
CA PHE A 135 -5.91 -8.29 6.98
C PHE A 135 -5.59 -7.42 8.18
N LYS A 136 -5.69 -8.03 9.36
CA LYS A 136 -5.33 -7.44 10.65
C LYS A 136 -4.63 -8.49 11.50
N CYS A 137 -3.41 -8.20 11.91
CA CYS A 137 -2.60 -9.07 12.74
C CYS A 137 -2.29 -8.35 14.07
N PRO A 138 -2.55 -8.97 15.23
CA PRO A 138 -2.11 -8.46 16.52
C PRO A 138 -0.59 -8.28 16.59
N PRO A 139 -0.11 -7.42 17.51
CA PRO A 139 1.31 -7.32 17.82
C PRO A 139 1.85 -8.65 18.36
N THR A 140 3.14 -8.91 18.11
CA THR A 140 3.84 -10.11 18.57
C THR A 140 5.02 -9.73 19.47
N ALA A 141 5.67 -10.71 20.10
CA ALA A 141 6.86 -10.44 20.92
C ALA A 141 8.02 -9.82 20.11
N GLU A 142 8.09 -10.11 18.81
CA GLU A 142 9.08 -9.58 17.89
C GLU A 142 8.64 -8.23 17.29
N GLN A 143 7.35 -7.91 17.35
CA GLN A 143 6.73 -6.74 16.71
C GLN A 143 5.74 -6.05 17.64
N PHE A 144 6.13 -4.90 18.18
CA PHE A 144 5.35 -4.16 19.17
C PHE A 144 4.18 -3.35 18.59
N PHE A 145 3.82 -3.53 17.32
CA PHE A 145 2.72 -2.83 16.69
C PHE A 145 1.81 -3.80 15.95
N PRO A 146 0.47 -3.58 15.97
CA PRO A 146 -0.45 -4.32 15.13
C PRO A 146 -0.18 -4.00 13.67
N VAL A 147 -0.32 -5.00 12.82
CA VAL A 147 -0.12 -4.86 11.38
C VAL A 147 -1.45 -5.03 10.70
N GLN A 148 -1.93 -3.98 10.06
CA GLN A 148 -3.19 -4.02 9.32
C GLN A 148 -2.99 -3.42 7.95
N GLY A 149 -3.68 -3.97 6.95
CA GLY A 149 -3.38 -3.63 5.59
C GLY A 149 -4.30 -4.26 4.59
N THR A 150 -4.02 -3.99 3.31
CA THR A 150 -4.75 -4.57 2.20
C THR A 150 -3.80 -5.12 1.15
N LEU A 151 -4.27 -6.14 0.43
CA LEU A 151 -3.61 -6.66 -0.78
C LEU A 151 -4.57 -6.63 -1.96
N ALA A 152 -4.01 -6.28 -3.12
CA ALA A 152 -4.67 -6.38 -4.41
C ALA A 152 -3.65 -6.70 -5.51
N VAL A 153 -4.11 -7.39 -6.55
CA VAL A 153 -3.27 -7.77 -7.70
C VAL A 153 -3.70 -6.96 -8.91
N PHE A 154 -2.76 -6.33 -9.61
CA PHE A 154 -3.03 -5.55 -10.81
C PHE A 154 -2.28 -6.11 -12.03
N PRO A 155 -2.86 -5.99 -13.24
CA PRO A 155 -2.15 -6.37 -14.45
C PRO A 155 -0.92 -5.48 -14.72
N PRO A 156 0.20 -6.05 -15.21
CA PRO A 156 0.34 -7.47 -15.59
C PRO A 156 0.68 -8.40 -14.41
N PHE A 157 1.62 -8.01 -13.54
CA PHE A 157 2.13 -8.85 -12.45
C PHE A 157 2.45 -8.05 -11.18
N SER A 158 1.60 -7.08 -10.84
CA SER A 158 1.81 -6.19 -9.70
C SER A 158 1.01 -6.66 -8.49
N LEU A 159 1.67 -6.93 -7.37
CA LEU A 159 1.05 -7.13 -6.06
C LEU A 159 1.19 -5.83 -5.28
N LEU A 160 0.07 -5.16 -5.01
CA LEU A 160 0.03 -3.98 -4.17
C LEU A 160 -0.24 -4.40 -2.73
N VAL A 161 0.63 -3.99 -1.82
CA VAL A 161 0.44 -4.13 -0.38
C VAL A 161 0.36 -2.74 0.23
N THR A 162 -0.67 -2.50 1.04
CA THR A 162 -0.76 -1.28 1.86
C THR A 162 -0.79 -1.65 3.32
N LEU A 163 -0.06 -0.92 4.16
CA LEU A 163 -0.08 -1.05 5.61
C LEU A 163 -0.55 0.26 6.25
N LYS A 164 -1.38 0.17 7.28
CA LYS A 164 -1.96 1.29 8.00
C LYS A 164 -1.42 1.35 9.42
N ASP A 165 -1.28 2.58 9.93
CA ASP A 165 -0.98 2.86 11.34
C ASP A 165 0.30 2.17 11.85
N LEU A 166 1.41 2.29 11.12
CA LEU A 166 2.73 1.75 11.50
C LEU A 166 3.40 2.53 12.65
N ILE A 167 2.61 3.15 13.52
CA ILE A 167 3.10 3.94 14.64
C ILE A 167 3.50 2.97 15.74
N PRO A 168 4.78 2.95 16.17
CA PRO A 168 5.20 2.12 17.29
C PRO A 168 4.39 2.50 18.53
N TYR A 169 3.82 1.52 19.23
CA TYR A 169 3.26 1.79 20.55
C TYR A 169 4.37 2.40 21.41
N PRO A 170 4.14 3.56 22.05
CA PRO A 170 5.11 4.09 22.98
C PRO A 170 5.28 3.05 24.09
N ALA A 171 6.45 2.42 24.13
CA ALA A 171 6.84 1.62 25.29
C ALA A 171 6.58 2.49 26.51
N GLU A 172 5.78 2.00 27.45
CA GLU A 172 5.32 2.71 28.63
C GLU A 172 6.52 3.24 29.44
N SER A 173 7.05 4.39 29.04
CA SER A 173 8.09 5.10 29.75
C SER A 173 7.40 6.07 30.70
N PRO A 174 7.50 5.87 32.02
CA PRO A 174 6.73 6.65 32.96
C PRO A 174 7.28 8.08 33.01
N LYS A 175 6.39 9.06 32.84
CA LYS A 175 6.53 10.43 33.37
C LYS A 175 7.81 11.18 32.96
N MET A 176 8.01 11.43 31.68
CA MET A 176 8.64 12.69 31.28
C MET A 176 7.86 13.33 30.15
N GLN A 177 7.39 14.54 30.45
CA GLN A 177 6.54 15.40 29.64
C GLN A 177 7.36 15.89 28.43
N HIS A 178 7.52 15.05 27.42
CA HIS A 178 8.23 15.42 26.19
C HIS A 178 7.27 15.89 25.11
N SER A 179 7.62 17.06 24.58
CA SER A 179 7.08 17.68 23.37
C SER A 179 6.77 16.63 22.29
N PRO A 180 5.64 16.74 21.57
CA PRO A 180 5.30 15.81 20.49
C PRO A 180 6.50 15.68 19.55
N ARG A 181 7.06 14.47 19.46
CA ARG A 181 8.22 14.15 18.62
C ARG A 181 7.78 14.25 17.17
N LYS A 182 7.78 15.48 16.65
CA LYS A 182 7.32 15.85 15.32
C LYS A 182 8.35 15.33 14.32
N GLY A 183 8.03 14.22 13.63
CA GLY A 183 8.71 13.87 12.38
C GLY A 183 9.39 12.52 12.27
N GLN A 184 9.01 11.48 13.01
CA GLN A 184 9.41 10.12 12.61
C GLN A 184 8.58 9.70 11.40
N THR A 185 9.21 9.68 10.23
CA THR A 185 8.60 9.18 9.00
C THR A 185 8.87 7.68 8.93
N THR A 186 7.80 6.88 8.88
CA THR A 186 7.93 5.44 8.65
C THR A 186 7.82 5.17 7.16
N SER A 187 8.66 4.30 6.62
CA SER A 187 8.63 3.89 5.22
C SER A 187 8.65 2.37 5.11
N LEU A 188 8.04 1.86 4.04
CA LEU A 188 8.13 0.44 3.69
C LEU A 188 9.27 0.23 2.72
N THR A 189 10.08 -0.77 3.02
CA THR A 189 11.17 -1.23 2.18
C THR A 189 10.91 -2.68 1.80
N PHE A 190 11.53 -3.11 0.69
CA PHE A 190 11.45 -4.49 0.23
C PHE A 190 12.84 -5.01 -0.09
N SER A 191 13.10 -6.25 0.31
CA SER A 191 14.40 -6.91 0.18
C SER A 191 14.90 -7.01 -1.26
N HIS A 192 14.02 -7.23 -2.24
CA HIS A 192 14.37 -7.36 -3.67
C HIS A 192 14.00 -6.08 -4.41
N GLN A 193 14.88 -5.07 -4.35
CA GLN A 193 14.60 -3.73 -4.88
C GLN A 193 14.26 -3.73 -6.38
N GLU A 194 14.82 -4.67 -7.14
CA GLU A 194 14.55 -4.89 -8.56
C GLU A 194 13.08 -5.26 -8.85
N ALA A 195 12.38 -5.82 -7.86
CA ALA A 195 10.96 -6.15 -7.96
C ALA A 195 10.06 -5.00 -7.50
N VAL A 196 10.59 -3.90 -6.96
CA VAL A 196 9.76 -2.78 -6.50
C VAL A 196 9.31 -1.93 -7.68
N ILE A 197 8.00 -1.75 -7.79
CA ILE A 197 7.38 -0.87 -8.79
C ILE A 197 7.37 0.57 -8.25
N ARG A 198 7.66 1.53 -9.12
CA ARG A 198 7.77 2.94 -8.77
C ARG A 198 6.45 3.50 -8.24
N THR A 199 6.54 4.36 -7.23
CA THR A 199 5.40 4.92 -6.49
C THR A 199 4.40 5.67 -7.39
N GLU A 200 4.86 6.30 -8.46
CA GLU A 200 4.02 7.06 -9.39
C GLU A 200 3.05 6.14 -10.14
N GLU A 201 3.50 4.95 -10.53
CA GLU A 201 2.68 3.95 -11.20
C GLU A 201 1.60 3.39 -10.27
N VAL A 202 1.93 3.25 -8.98
CA VAL A 202 1.00 2.76 -7.94
C VAL A 202 -0.19 3.71 -7.74
N GLN A 203 0.01 5.02 -7.93
CA GLN A 203 -1.07 6.01 -7.79
C GLN A 203 -2.18 5.84 -8.84
N ALA A 204 -1.89 5.16 -9.95
CA ALA A 204 -2.86 4.82 -10.98
C ALA A 204 -3.73 3.62 -10.58
N PHE A 205 -3.33 2.80 -9.61
CA PHE A 205 -4.07 1.62 -9.19
C PHE A 205 -5.21 1.97 -8.22
N MET A 206 -4.93 2.82 -7.23
CA MET A 206 -5.84 3.08 -6.12
C MET A 206 -5.56 4.44 -5.49
N THR A 207 -6.61 5.10 -4.99
CA THR A 207 -6.51 6.26 -4.10
C THR A 207 -6.14 5.78 -2.70
N ILE A 208 -4.89 6.01 -2.29
CA ILE A 208 -4.37 5.55 -1.00
C ILE A 208 -4.25 6.76 -0.07
N PRO A 209 -4.87 6.74 1.12
CA PRO A 209 -4.72 7.83 2.09
C PRO A 209 -3.25 7.98 2.51
N SER A 210 -2.83 9.20 2.83
CA SER A 210 -1.45 9.47 3.25
C SER A 210 -1.05 8.79 4.56
N THR A 211 -2.01 8.31 5.34
CA THR A 211 -1.79 7.52 6.56
C THR A 211 -1.42 6.07 6.30
N TYR A 212 -1.44 5.64 5.03
CA TYR A 212 -1.08 4.30 4.61
C TYR A 212 0.28 4.32 3.94
N HIS A 213 1.11 3.38 4.34
CA HIS A 213 2.32 3.06 3.62
C HIS A 213 1.99 2.04 2.55
N ARG A 214 2.67 2.11 1.41
CA ARG A 214 2.37 1.25 0.27
C ARG A 214 3.64 0.77 -0.39
N ILE A 215 3.57 -0.44 -0.91
CA ILE A 215 4.60 -1.00 -1.77
C ILE A 215 3.93 -1.84 -2.86
N ALA A 216 4.38 -1.66 -4.09
CA ALA A 216 3.96 -2.49 -5.21
C ALA A 216 5.13 -3.34 -5.64
N ILE A 217 4.88 -4.64 -5.79
CA ILE A 217 5.89 -5.66 -6.05
C ILE A 217 5.55 -6.32 -7.38
N ASN A 218 6.50 -6.32 -8.31
CA ASN A 218 6.46 -7.15 -9.50
C ASN A 218 6.79 -8.59 -9.10
N TYR A 219 5.76 -9.39 -8.81
CA TYR A 219 5.95 -10.73 -8.27
C TYR A 219 6.48 -11.73 -9.31
N GLN A 220 6.45 -11.41 -10.60
CA GLN A 220 7.07 -12.25 -11.62
C GLN A 220 8.60 -12.32 -11.43
N GLY A 221 9.23 -11.25 -10.93
CA GLY A 221 10.66 -11.23 -10.63
C GLY A 221 11.06 -12.04 -9.39
N LEU A 222 10.08 -12.52 -8.61
CA LEU A 222 10.33 -13.30 -7.40
C LEU A 222 10.31 -14.81 -7.64
N GLU A 223 9.76 -15.26 -8.75
CA GLU A 223 9.81 -16.68 -9.09
C GLU A 223 11.25 -17.09 -9.38
N PRO A 224 11.73 -18.23 -8.84
CA PRO A 224 13.05 -18.71 -9.15
C PRO A 224 13.12 -18.97 -10.66
N SER A 225 13.91 -18.16 -11.37
CA SER A 225 14.24 -18.41 -12.77
C SER A 225 14.69 -19.86 -12.89
N SER A 226 13.93 -20.69 -13.60
CA SER A 226 14.27 -22.09 -13.78
C SER A 226 15.70 -22.17 -14.32
N PRO A 227 16.61 -22.95 -13.71
CA PRO A 227 17.99 -23.04 -14.18
C PRO A 227 18.09 -23.58 -15.61
N ASN A 228 17.04 -24.21 -16.14
CA ASN A 228 16.98 -24.73 -17.51
C ASN A 228 16.68 -23.68 -18.58
N ASP A 229 16.29 -22.45 -18.23
CA ASP A 229 15.97 -21.41 -19.23
C ASP A 229 17.21 -20.68 -19.76
N LYS A 230 18.40 -20.95 -19.19
CA LYS A 230 19.66 -20.34 -19.63
C LYS A 230 20.34 -21.05 -20.81
N GLU A 231 19.91 -22.26 -21.18
CA GLU A 231 20.56 -23.03 -22.25
C GLU A 231 19.96 -22.79 -23.64
N ASN A 232 18.73 -22.25 -23.74
CA ASN A 232 18.05 -22.03 -25.04
C ASN A 232 18.04 -20.58 -25.54
N GLN A 233 18.71 -19.63 -24.89
CA GLN A 233 18.76 -18.22 -25.34
C GLN A 233 19.98 -17.85 -26.21
N LEU A 234 20.72 -18.83 -26.74
CA LEU A 234 21.86 -18.54 -27.63
C LEU A 234 21.53 -18.57 -29.13
N THR A 235 20.29 -18.81 -29.55
CA THR A 235 20.00 -18.94 -31.00
C THR A 235 18.58 -18.56 -31.39
N GLN A 236 18.22 -17.28 -31.33
CA GLN A 236 17.16 -16.76 -32.21
C GLN A 236 17.36 -15.26 -32.53
N PRO A 237 17.27 -14.85 -33.81
CA PRO A 237 17.43 -13.46 -34.21
C PRO A 237 16.14 -12.67 -33.93
N SER A 238 16.25 -11.65 -33.07
CA SER A 238 15.16 -10.70 -32.77
C SER A 238 14.78 -9.84 -33.99
N PRO A 239 13.48 -9.56 -34.20
CA PRO A 239 13.03 -8.45 -35.01
C PRO A 239 13.35 -7.13 -34.29
N GLN A 240 14.04 -6.22 -34.98
CA GLN A 240 14.38 -4.90 -34.50
C GLN A 240 13.13 -4.02 -34.42
N THR A 241 12.67 -3.73 -33.21
CA THR A 241 11.79 -2.58 -32.94
C THR A 241 12.66 -1.46 -32.40
N THR A 242 12.87 -0.42 -33.23
CA THR A 242 13.60 0.80 -32.89
C THR A 242 12.86 1.59 -31.82
N SER A 243 13.20 1.34 -30.56
CA SER A 243 12.88 2.23 -29.44
C SER A 243 14.11 3.09 -29.14
N ASN A 244 14.02 4.38 -29.48
CA ASN A 244 15.01 5.42 -29.16
C ASN A 244 15.17 5.55 -27.64
N LYS A 245 15.99 4.67 -27.04
CA LYS A 245 16.52 4.83 -25.68
C LYS A 245 17.69 5.80 -25.78
N LYS A 246 17.43 7.06 -25.42
CA LYS A 246 18.47 8.08 -25.20
C LYS A 246 19.34 7.61 -24.03
N THR A 247 20.40 6.90 -24.37
CA THR A 247 21.49 6.52 -23.47
C THR A 247 22.14 7.81 -22.97
N GLU A 248 21.85 8.20 -21.73
CA GLU A 248 22.67 9.20 -21.05
C GLU A 248 24.07 8.61 -20.87
N PRO A 249 25.12 9.35 -21.26
CA PRO A 249 26.49 8.89 -21.09
C PRO A 249 26.79 8.72 -19.60
N PRO A 250 27.66 7.76 -19.23
CA PRO A 250 28.10 7.60 -17.85
C PRO A 250 28.62 8.94 -17.34
N MET A 251 28.09 9.40 -16.20
CA MET A 251 28.52 10.63 -15.54
C MET A 251 30.06 10.60 -15.42
N THR A 252 30.71 11.53 -16.10
CA THR A 252 32.16 11.64 -16.07
C THR A 252 32.60 12.09 -14.68
N MET A 253 33.75 11.59 -14.21
CA MET A 253 34.29 11.90 -12.88
C MET A 253 34.42 13.42 -12.63
N ASP A 254 34.58 14.20 -13.70
CA ASP A 254 34.61 15.67 -13.68
C ASP A 254 33.27 16.31 -13.28
N SER A 255 32.15 15.70 -13.67
CA SER A 255 30.80 16.16 -13.30
C SER A 255 30.55 15.97 -11.81
N LEU A 256 30.99 14.84 -11.25
CA LEU A 256 30.90 14.57 -9.80
C LEU A 256 31.75 15.56 -8.99
N ASN A 257 32.98 15.82 -9.44
CA ASN A 257 33.87 16.80 -8.80
C ASN A 257 33.34 18.23 -8.88
N SER A 258 32.60 18.58 -9.94
CA SER A 258 31.90 19.87 -10.02
C SER A 258 30.79 19.96 -8.97
N GLN A 259 29.97 18.92 -8.85
CA GLN A 259 28.87 18.88 -7.88
C GLN A 259 29.36 18.97 -6.43
N LEU A 260 30.49 18.32 -6.10
CA LEU A 260 31.08 18.40 -4.77
C LEU A 260 31.58 19.82 -4.44
N ARG A 261 32.16 20.53 -5.41
CA ARG A 261 32.58 21.93 -5.22
C ARG A 261 31.40 22.87 -5.02
N ASP A 262 30.32 22.67 -5.77
CA ASP A 262 29.10 23.48 -5.62
C ASP A 262 28.44 23.24 -4.26
N LEU A 263 28.36 21.98 -3.80
CA LEU A 263 27.87 21.65 -2.46
C LEU A 263 28.73 22.29 -1.36
N GLN A 264 30.05 22.25 -1.50
CA GLN A 264 30.95 22.85 -0.53
C GLN A 264 30.76 24.36 -0.43
N LYS A 265 30.57 25.04 -1.56
CA LYS A 265 30.28 26.48 -1.60
C LYS A 265 28.97 26.83 -0.90
N ILE A 266 27.94 25.98 -1.02
CA ILE A 266 26.65 26.18 -0.33
C ILE A 266 26.83 26.05 1.18
N VAL A 267 27.58 25.06 1.64
CA VAL A 267 27.85 24.85 3.08
C VAL A 267 28.62 26.04 3.66
N ASP A 268 29.65 26.52 2.96
CA ASP A 268 30.43 27.69 3.40
C ASP A 268 29.55 28.96 3.46
N GLN A 269 28.67 29.13 2.47
CA GLN A 269 27.73 30.26 2.45
C GLN A 269 26.74 30.22 3.63
N GLN A 270 26.21 29.03 3.95
CA GLN A 270 25.31 28.87 5.10
C GLN A 270 26.03 29.11 6.43
N ALA A 271 27.29 28.68 6.56
CA ALA A 271 28.09 28.91 7.76
C ALA A 271 28.33 30.42 8.00
N GLU A 272 28.61 31.19 6.95
CA GLU A 272 28.79 32.63 7.04
C GLU A 272 27.48 33.36 7.41
N GLU A 273 26.35 32.91 6.88
CA GLU A 273 25.04 33.48 7.21
C GLU A 273 24.66 33.23 8.68
N ILE A 274 24.93 32.02 9.19
CA ILE A 274 24.75 31.71 10.62
C ILE A 274 25.62 32.64 11.48
N ARG A 275 26.88 32.87 11.09
CA ARG A 275 27.80 33.75 11.82
C ARG A 275 27.30 35.20 11.84
N ARG A 276 26.82 35.72 10.71
CA ARG A 276 26.18 37.04 10.62
C ARG A 276 24.96 37.17 11.52
N LEU A 277 24.14 36.13 11.61
CA LEU A 277 22.97 36.13 12.49
C LEU A 277 23.39 36.13 13.97
N GLN A 278 24.45 35.41 14.35
CA GLN A 278 24.97 35.43 15.71
C GLN A 278 25.55 36.80 16.10
N ASP A 279 26.31 37.44 15.21
CA ASP A 279 26.91 38.76 15.46
C ASP A 279 25.85 39.88 15.55
N SER A 280 24.76 39.78 14.78
CA SER A 280 23.63 40.73 14.83
C SER A 280 22.67 40.53 16.00
N SER A 281 22.81 39.41 16.74
CA SER A 281 21.97 39.07 17.90
C SER A 281 22.58 39.47 19.24
N SER A 282 23.78 40.03 19.26
CA SER A 282 24.46 40.47 20.49
C SER A 282 24.17 41.97 20.75
N PRO A 283 23.41 42.32 21.80
CA PRO A 283 23.08 43.70 22.16
C PRO A 283 24.23 44.48 22.82
#